data_AF-A0A9D4E9Y0-F1
#
_entry.id   AF-A0A9D4E9Y0-F1
#
_cell.length_a   1.000
_cell.length_b   1.000
_cell.length_c   1.000
_cell.angle_alpha   90.00
_cell.angle_beta   90.00
_cell.angle_gamma   90.00
#
_symmetry.space_group_name_H-M   'P 1'
#
loop_
_entity.id
_entity.type
_entity.pdbx_description
1 polymer ?
#
loop_
_entity_poly.entity_id
_entity_poly.type
_entity_poly.pdbx_seq_one_letter_code
_entity_poly.pdbx_strand_id
1 'polypeptide(L)'
;MEAEDIIAFESTCPTADELKKAREKLQKDVVDVISFRDCIVSDKEYKQMMRTVALCRKLRHLSLSIDQVIDTFRVQHLARALQKNFSLVGLQ
;
A
#
# COMPACT_ATOMS: atom_id res chain seq x y z
N MET A 1 8.96 10.77 20.47
CA MET A 1 8.17 9.88 19.61
C MET A 1 7.58 10.74 18.53
N GLU A 2 8.13 10.68 17.32
CA GLU A 2 7.44 11.26 16.16
C GLU A 2 6.15 10.44 15.94
N ALA A 3 5.04 11.11 15.64
CA ALA A 3 3.80 10.42 15.32
C ALA A 3 3.97 9.73 13.96
N GLU A 4 3.63 8.43 13.88
CA GLU A 4 3.60 7.71 12.61
C GLU A 4 2.47 8.27 11.73
N ASP A 5 2.75 8.63 10.48
CA ASP A 5 1.69 9.00 9.53
C ASP A 5 1.10 7.70 8.96
N ILE A 6 -0.13 7.41 9.35
CA ILE A 6 -0.84 6.17 9.05
C ILE A 6 -1.95 6.46 8.05
N ILE A 7 -1.99 5.70 6.96
CA ILE A 7 -3.11 5.66 6.03
C ILE A 7 -3.77 4.29 6.15
N ALA A 8 -5.00 4.26 6.64
CA ALA A 8 -5.77 3.02 6.78
C ALA A 8 -7.08 3.13 6.00
N PHE A 9 -7.38 2.09 5.24
CA PHE A 9 -8.69 1.82 4.66
C PHE A 9 -9.24 0.58 5.35
N GLU A 10 -10.43 0.66 5.94
CA GLU A 10 -11.06 -0.43 6.70
C GLU A 10 -12.52 -0.61 6.31
N SER A 11 -12.93 -1.81 5.90
CA SER A 11 -14.35 -2.12 5.56
C SER A 11 -14.96 -1.17 4.51
N THR A 12 -14.14 -0.63 3.61
CA THR A 12 -14.56 0.36 2.60
C THR A 12 -14.19 -0.06 1.19
N CYS A 13 -14.80 0.60 0.20
CA CYS A 13 -14.37 0.56 -1.19
C CYS A 13 -13.74 1.92 -1.52
N PRO A 14 -12.41 2.10 -1.33
CA PRO A 14 -11.78 3.40 -1.48
C PRO A 14 -11.98 3.96 -2.88
N THR A 15 -12.36 5.22 -2.96
CA THR A 15 -12.52 5.92 -4.24
C THR A 15 -11.17 6.09 -4.93
N ALA A 16 -11.21 6.27 -6.25
CA ALA A 16 -10.00 6.55 -7.03
C ALA A 16 -9.25 7.79 -6.53
N ASP A 17 -9.96 8.79 -6.02
CA ASP A 17 -9.37 10.02 -5.47
C ASP A 17 -8.70 9.79 -4.11
N GLU A 18 -9.29 8.97 -3.24
CA GLU A 18 -8.65 8.59 -1.96
C GLU A 18 -7.37 7.80 -2.20
N LEU A 19 -7.40 6.84 -3.12
CA LEU A 19 -6.22 6.06 -3.50
C LEU A 19 -5.17 6.94 -4.18
N LYS A 20 -5.57 7.91 -4.99
CA LYS A 20 -4.67 8.91 -5.57
C LYS A 20 -3.99 9.73 -4.48
N LYS A 21 -4.73 10.26 -3.51
CA LYS A 21 -4.18 11.02 -2.37
C LYS A 21 -3.21 10.17 -1.55
N ALA A 22 -3.53 8.89 -1.31
CA ALA A 22 -2.63 7.97 -0.62
C ALA A 22 -1.31 7.78 -1.40
N ARG A 23 -1.38 7.60 -2.73
CA ARG A 23 -0.18 7.53 -3.57
C ARG A 23 0.64 8.82 -3.51
N GLU A 24 0.00 9.97 -3.57
CA GLU A 24 0.71 11.27 -3.49
C GLU A 24 1.45 11.43 -2.16
N LYS A 25 0.85 11.00 -1.05
CA LYS A 25 1.52 10.97 0.25
C LYS A 25 2.70 10.00 0.29
N LEU A 26 2.53 8.78 -0.24
CA LEU A 26 3.63 7.80 -0.35
C LEU A 26 4.78 8.34 -1.21
N GLN A 27 4.48 9.01 -2.33
CA GLN A 27 5.49 9.63 -3.21
C GLN A 27 6.25 10.78 -2.54
N LYS A 28 5.64 11.44 -1.56
CA LYS A 28 6.29 12.48 -0.75
C LYS A 28 7.10 11.90 0.41
N ASP A 29 7.14 10.57 0.55
CA ASP A 29 7.80 9.87 1.65
C ASP A 29 7.35 10.38 3.03
N VAL A 30 6.07 10.71 3.19
CA VAL A 30 5.53 11.20 4.48
C VAL A 30 4.75 10.14 5.25
N VAL A 31 4.60 8.92 4.71
CA VAL A 31 3.76 7.84 5.26
C VAL A 31 4.64 6.74 5.82
N ASP A 32 4.42 6.36 7.07
CA ASP A 32 5.13 5.27 7.75
C ASP A 32 4.38 3.93 7.61
N VAL A 33 3.05 3.98 7.60
CA VAL A 33 2.18 2.79 7.58
C VAL A 33 1.06 2.95 6.57
N ILE A 34 0.85 1.93 5.76
CA ILE A 34 -0.35 1.80 4.93
C ILE A 34 -1.06 0.48 5.18
N SER A 35 -2.38 0.54 5.38
CA SER A 35 -3.21 -0.62 5.68
C SER A 35 -4.42 -0.66 4.74
N PHE A 36 -4.62 -1.81 4.11
CA PHE A 36 -5.83 -2.15 3.35
C PHE A 36 -6.48 -3.36 4.00
N ARG A 37 -7.46 -3.09 4.88
CA ARG A 37 -8.17 -4.12 5.63
C ARG A 37 -9.61 -4.24 5.16
N ASP A 38 -9.98 -5.42 4.69
CA ASP A 38 -11.33 -5.76 4.27
C ASP A 38 -11.88 -4.73 3.27
N CYS A 39 -11.02 -4.37 2.30
CA CYS A 39 -11.27 -3.33 1.31
C CYS A 39 -11.45 -3.91 -0.08
N ILE A 40 -12.25 -3.26 -0.91
CA ILE A 40 -12.33 -3.63 -2.32
C ILE A 40 -11.50 -2.64 -3.13
N VAL A 41 -10.34 -3.10 -3.62
CA VAL A 41 -9.47 -2.34 -4.51
C VAL A 41 -9.43 -3.05 -5.86
N SER A 42 -9.60 -2.31 -6.96
CA SER A 42 -9.49 -2.89 -8.31
C SER A 42 -8.04 -3.25 -8.65
N ASP A 43 -7.83 -4.18 -9.58
CA ASP A 43 -6.47 -4.58 -10.03
C ASP A 43 -5.65 -3.42 -10.57
N LYS A 44 -6.30 -2.48 -11.26
CA LYS A 44 -5.68 -1.26 -11.77
C LYS A 44 -5.12 -0.42 -10.62
N GLU A 45 -5.94 -0.17 -9.61
CA GLU A 45 -5.54 0.64 -8.46
C GLU A 45 -4.52 -0.08 -7.58
N TYR A 46 -4.70 -1.39 -7.35
CA TYR A 46 -3.75 -2.23 -6.62
C TYR A 46 -2.36 -2.18 -7.28
N LYS A 47 -2.29 -2.37 -8.61
CA LYS A 47 -1.04 -2.25 -9.37
C LYS A 47 -0.39 -0.88 -9.21
N GLN A 48 -1.18 0.20 -9.21
CA GLN A 48 -0.64 1.55 -9.02
C GLN A 48 -0.13 1.75 -7.58
N MET A 49 -0.89 1.29 -6.57
CA MET A 49 -0.46 1.32 -5.18
C MET A 49 0.84 0.56 -4.98
N MET A 50 0.95 -0.69 -5.45
CA MET A 50 2.16 -1.50 -5.31
C MET A 50 3.36 -0.88 -6.03
N ARG A 51 3.16 -0.22 -7.18
CA ARG A 51 4.23 0.54 -7.84
C ARG A 51 4.71 1.73 -7.01
N THR A 52 3.79 2.44 -6.37
CA THR A 52 4.16 3.56 -5.50
C THR A 52 4.82 3.08 -4.21
N VAL A 53 4.29 2.01 -3.61
CA VAL A 53 4.92 1.31 -2.47
C VAL A 53 6.35 0.93 -2.83
N ALA A 54 6.60 0.32 -3.99
CA ALA A 54 7.94 -0.07 -4.43
C ALA A 54 8.98 1.06 -4.43
N LEU A 55 8.54 2.33 -4.52
CA LEU A 55 9.39 3.51 -4.64
C LEU A 55 9.42 4.37 -3.37
N CYS A 56 8.52 4.14 -2.41
CA CYS A 56 8.49 4.89 -1.17
C CYS A 56 9.69 4.51 -0.30
N ARG A 57 10.35 5.52 0.28
CA ARG A 57 11.59 5.39 1.06
C ARG A 57 11.39 5.49 2.57
N LYS A 58 10.17 5.78 3.01
CA LYS A 58 9.81 5.89 4.43
C LYS A 58 8.74 4.89 4.87
N LEU A 59 8.12 4.15 3.96
CA LEU A 59 7.07 3.20 4.31
C LEU A 59 7.67 2.01 5.06
N ARG A 60 7.36 1.91 6.35
CA ARG A 60 7.87 0.87 7.26
C ARG A 60 6.97 -0.35 7.29
N HIS A 61 5.65 -0.15 7.24
CA HIS A 61 4.68 -1.23 7.34
C HIS A 61 3.64 -1.17 6.22
N LEU A 62 3.43 -2.32 5.57
CA LEU A 62 2.35 -2.55 4.64
C LEU A 62 1.44 -3.64 5.23
N SER A 63 0.17 -3.33 5.44
CA SER A 63 -0.82 -4.33 5.83
C SER A 63 -1.85 -4.57 4.73
N LEU A 64 -2.10 -5.84 4.43
CA LEU A 64 -2.99 -6.30 3.39
C LEU A 64 -3.86 -7.45 3.93
N SER A 65 -5.19 -7.30 3.89
CA SER A 65 -6.08 -8.45 4.11
C SER A 65 -5.87 -9.53 3.03
N ILE A 66 -6.22 -10.79 3.34
CA ILE A 66 -6.13 -11.94 2.40
C ILE A 66 -6.83 -11.65 1.07
N ASP A 67 -7.92 -10.89 1.10
CA ASP A 67 -8.69 -10.47 -0.06
C ASP A 67 -7.94 -9.51 -1.00
N GLN A 68 -6.80 -8.95 -0.58
CA GLN A 68 -5.95 -8.11 -1.43
C GLN A 68 -5.00 -8.93 -2.29
N VAL A 69 -4.66 -10.17 -1.91
CA VAL A 69 -3.63 -11.00 -2.57
C VAL A 69 -4.26 -12.31 -3.03
N ILE A 70 -5.29 -12.19 -3.87
CA ILE A 70 -6.19 -13.28 -4.27
C ILE A 70 -5.74 -14.09 -5.50
N ASP A 71 -4.82 -13.55 -6.30
CA ASP A 71 -4.41 -14.16 -7.56
C ASP A 71 -2.92 -13.92 -7.87
N THR A 72 -2.43 -14.64 -8.89
CA THR A 72 -1.05 -14.54 -9.35
C THR A 72 -0.67 -13.13 -9.81
N PHE A 73 -1.60 -12.36 -10.40
CA PHE A 73 -1.32 -11.00 -10.85
C PHE A 73 -1.00 -10.08 -9.67
N ARG A 74 -1.79 -10.13 -8.61
CA ARG A 74 -1.59 -9.33 -7.40
C ARG A 74 -0.37 -9.78 -6.60
N VAL A 75 -0.14 -11.09 -6.50
CA VAL A 75 1.07 -11.66 -5.89
C VAL A 75 2.32 -11.15 -6.59
N GLN A 76 2.37 -11.17 -7.93
CA GLN A 76 3.53 -10.68 -8.68
C GLN A 76 3.78 -9.19 -8.44
N HIS A 77 2.73 -8.38 -8.34
CA HIS A 77 2.86 -6.96 -8.08
C HIS A 77 3.34 -6.67 -6.65
N LEU A 78 2.86 -7.40 -5.66
CA LEU A 78 3.35 -7.32 -4.29
C LEU A 78 4.82 -7.75 -4.21
N ALA A 79 5.17 -8.92 -4.76
CA ALA A 79 6.55 -9.43 -4.74
C ALA A 79 7.54 -8.44 -5.38
N ARG A 80 7.17 -7.83 -6.51
CA ARG A 80 7.98 -6.79 -7.16
C ARG A 80 8.12 -5.52 -6.31
N ALA A 81 7.09 -5.17 -5.54
CA ALA A 81 7.15 -4.01 -4.65
C ALA A 81 8.08 -4.29 -3.46
N LEU A 82 7.95 -5.45 -2.84
CA LEU A 82 8.79 -5.89 -1.73
C LEU A 82 10.26 -6.01 -2.14
N GLN A 83 10.55 -6.50 -3.34
CA GLN A 83 11.92 -6.61 -3.84
C GLN A 83 12.61 -5.24 -4.02
N LYS A 84 11.84 -4.18 -4.26
CA LYS A 84 12.36 -2.84 -4.59
C LYS A 84 12.27 -1.84 -3.44
N ASN A 85 11.35 -2.04 -2.51
CA ASN A 85 11.19 -1.16 -1.36
C ASN A 85 12.18 -1.58 -0.27
N PHE A 86 13.15 -0.72 0.00
CA PHE A 86 14.20 -0.94 1.01
C PHE A 86 13.85 -0.37 2.40
N SER A 87 12.71 0.31 2.54
CA SER A 87 12.24 0.88 3.80
C SER A 87 11.24 -0.01 4.54
N LEU A 88 10.60 -0.94 3.83
CA LEU A 88 9.66 -1.88 4.41
C LEU A 88 10.38 -2.83 5.37
N VAL A 89 9.92 -2.84 6.61
CA VAL A 89 10.40 -3.73 7.67
C VAL A 89 9.31 -4.70 8.13
N GLY A 90 8.04 -4.43 7.80
CA GLY A 90 6.93 -5.32 8.13
C GLY A 90 5.90 -5.44 7.00
N LEU A 91 5.42 -6.67 6.82
CA LEU A 91 4.28 -7.04 5.97
C LEU A 91 3.30 -7.84 6.85
N GLN A 92 2.04 -7.41 6.92
CA GLN A 92 1.01 -8.06 7.74
C GLN A 92 -0.28 -8.32 6.95
#